data_AF-A0A837HJN9-F1
#
_entry.id   AF-A0A837HJN9-F1
#
_cell.length_a   1.000
_cell.length_b   1.000
_cell.length_c   1.000
_cell.angle_alpha   90.00
_cell.angle_beta   90.00
_cell.angle_gamma   90.00
#
_symmetry.space_group_name_H-M   'P 1'
#
loop_
_entity.id
_entity.type
_entity.pdbx_description
1 polymer ?
#
loop_
_entity_poly.entity_id
_entity_poly.type
_entity_poly.pdbx_seq_one_letter_code
_entity_poly.pdbx_strand_id
1 'polypeptide(L)'
;MQNQIVVNATKARKNFFELLEEVSKSNKEVLIQKRGLESDVIMKKAKSPKLTRKQIIEKNMKIVRETAGSLKSKIPYQPNEMELAAEIFVKEYKKKYGIK
;
A
#
# COMPACT_ATOMS: atom_id res chain seq x y z
N MET A 1 -27.24 8.88 -2.35
CA MET A 1 -26.39 8.88 -1.15
C MET A 1 -25.28 9.90 -1.38
N GLN A 2 -25.03 10.82 -0.43
CA GLN A 2 -23.99 11.85 -0.58
C GLN A 2 -22.61 11.20 -0.56
N ASN A 3 -21.92 11.21 -1.70
CA ASN A 3 -20.60 10.60 -1.88
C ASN A 3 -19.44 11.50 -1.42
N GLN A 4 -19.75 12.64 -0.79
CA GLN A 4 -18.80 13.71 -0.57
C GLN A 4 -18.97 14.34 0.81
N ILE A 5 -17.84 14.53 1.49
CA ILE A 5 -17.76 15.18 2.80
C ILE A 5 -16.97 16.48 2.62
N VAL A 6 -17.55 17.61 2.98
CA VAL A 6 -16.89 18.92 2.89
C VAL A 6 -16.48 19.38 4.29
N VAL A 7 -15.19 19.64 4.48
CA VAL A 7 -14.62 20.08 5.76
C VAL A 7 -13.62 21.21 5.54
N ASN A 8 -13.49 22.10 6.53
CA ASN A 8 -12.41 23.09 6.50
C ASN A 8 -11.07 22.47 6.96
N ALA A 9 -9.95 23.09 6.60
CA ALA A 9 -8.62 22.58 6.92
C ALA A 9 -8.36 22.40 8.43
N THR A 10 -8.92 23.27 9.28
CA THR A 10 -8.75 23.17 10.73
C THR A 10 -9.45 21.92 11.29
N LYS A 11 -10.68 21.65 10.86
CA LYS A 11 -11.42 20.43 11.23
C LYS A 11 -10.79 19.19 10.61
N ALA A 12 -10.36 19.26 9.35
CA ALA A 12 -9.67 18.15 8.69
C ALA A 12 -8.39 17.76 9.42
N ARG A 13 -7.62 18.75 9.92
CA ARG A 13 -6.42 18.51 10.73
C ARG A 13 -6.76 17.83 12.06
N LYS A 14 -7.82 18.27 12.73
CA LYS A 14 -8.23 17.71 14.03
C LYS A 14 -8.72 16.26 13.91
N ASN A 15 -9.48 15.96 12.84
CA ASN A 15 -10.16 14.68 12.65
C ASN A 15 -9.53 13.85 11.51
N PHE A 16 -8.23 14.00 11.28
CA PHE A 16 -7.57 13.45 10.09
C PHE A 16 -7.71 11.93 9.99
N PHE A 17 -7.48 11.21 11.09
CA PHE A 17 -7.53 9.75 11.12
C PHE A 17 -8.93 9.20 10.88
N GLU A 18 -9.97 9.83 11.43
CA GLU A 18 -11.36 9.47 11.21
C GLU A 18 -11.75 9.64 9.74
N LEU A 19 -11.41 10.80 9.15
CA LEU A 19 -11.67 11.07 7.74
C LEU A 19 -10.91 10.10 6.83
N LEU A 20 -9.68 9.72 7.19
CA LEU A 20 -8.89 8.73 6.45
C LEU A 20 -9.51 7.33 6.52
N GLU A 21 -10.01 6.94 7.70
CA GLU A 21 -10.71 5.67 7.89
C GLU A 21 -12.00 5.62 7.07
N GLU A 22 -12.77 6.72 7.07
CA GLU A 22 -13.98 6.84 6.25
C GLU A 22 -13.69 6.74 4.76
N VAL A 23 -12.66 7.43 4.25
CA VAL A 23 -12.24 7.36 2.83
C VAL A 23 -11.69 5.98 2.45
N SER A 24 -11.08 5.27 3.40
CA SER A 24 -10.55 3.93 3.17
C SER A 24 -11.67 2.88 3.06
N LYS A 25 -12.66 2.95 3.96
CA LYS A 25 -13.76 1.98 4.09
C LYS A 25 -14.91 2.27 3.15
N SER A 26 -15.30 3.53 3.04
CA SER A 26 -16.38 3.99 2.18
C SER A 26 -15.77 4.70 0.97
N ASN A 27 -16.30 4.49 -0.23
CA ASN A 27 -15.78 5.08 -1.47
C ASN A 27 -16.10 6.59 -1.56
N LYS A 28 -16.08 7.29 -0.42
CA LYS A 28 -16.38 8.70 -0.24
C LYS A 28 -15.15 9.54 -0.53
N GLU A 29 -15.40 10.77 -0.97
CA GLU A 29 -14.37 11.78 -1.19
C GLU A 29 -14.49 12.87 -0.12
N VAL A 30 -13.36 13.31 0.43
CA VAL A 30 -13.32 14.41 1.40
C VAL A 30 -12.72 15.64 0.72
N LEU A 31 -13.52 16.70 0.59
CA LEU A 31 -13.10 18.02 0.14
C LEU A 31 -12.64 18.83 1.35
N ILE A 32 -11.37 19.23 1.35
CA ILE A 32 -10.76 20.04 2.38
C ILE A 32 -10.59 21.47 1.85
N GLN A 33 -11.37 22.38 2.42
CA GLN A 33 -11.38 23.80 2.05
C GLN A 33 -10.47 24.60 2.97
N LYS A 34 -9.60 25.44 2.40
CA LYS A 34 -8.74 26.34 3.17
C LYS A 34 -8.80 27.74 2.57
N ARG A 35 -9.14 28.73 3.40
CA ARG A 35 -9.08 30.14 2.99
C ARG A 35 -7.65 30.49 2.58
N GLY A 36 -7.49 31.09 1.40
CA GLY A 36 -6.19 31.45 0.83
C GLY A 36 -5.54 30.38 -0.06
N LEU A 37 -6.24 29.27 -0.34
CA LEU A 37 -5.90 28.35 -1.43
C LEU A 37 -6.87 28.57 -2.59
N GLU A 38 -6.35 28.58 -3.82
CA GLU A 38 -7.14 28.78 -5.04
C GLU A 38 -8.05 27.58 -5.35
N SER A 39 -7.70 26.40 -4.83
CA SER A 39 -8.41 25.15 -5.08
C SER A 39 -8.57 24.31 -3.81
N ASP A 40 -9.71 23.63 -3.70
CA ASP A 40 -9.94 22.67 -2.62
C ASP A 40 -9.05 21.43 -2.76
N VAL A 41 -8.62 20.87 -1.63
CA VAL A 41 -7.82 19.65 -1.58
C VAL A 41 -8.75 18.45 -1.46
N ILE A 42 -8.62 17.47 -2.36
CA ILE A 42 -9.46 16.28 -2.36
C ILE A 42 -8.68 15.08 -1.82
N MET A 43 -9.16 14.51 -0.71
CA MET A 43 -8.72 13.22 -0.21
C MET A 43 -9.69 12.15 -0.70
N LYS A 44 -9.18 11.20 -1.49
CA LYS A 44 -9.95 10.08 -2.04
C LYS A 44 -9.14 8.80 -2.03
N LYS A 45 -9.82 7.66 -2.01
CA LYS A 45 -9.17 6.36 -2.11
C LYS A 45 -8.42 6.27 -3.43
N ALA A 46 -7.11 6.00 -3.35
CA ALA A 46 -6.34 5.71 -4.54
C ALA A 46 -6.98 4.51 -5.25
N LYS A 47 -7.38 4.70 -6.50
CA LYS A 47 -7.69 3.57 -7.37
C LYS A 47 -6.37 2.86 -7.61
N SER A 48 -6.09 1.82 -6.84
CA SER A 48 -5.03 0.88 -7.21
C SER A 48 -5.40 0.41 -8.61
N PRO A 49 -4.60 0.71 -9.65
CA PRO A 49 -4.83 0.08 -10.93
C PRO A 49 -4.82 -1.42 -10.61
N LYS A 50 -5.89 -2.14 -11.00
CA LYS A 50 -5.88 -3.60 -10.94
C LYS A 50 -4.71 -4.00 -11.82
N LEU A 51 -3.55 -4.22 -11.20
CA LEU A 51 -2.37 -4.67 -11.91
C LEU A 51 -2.80 -5.99 -12.54
N THR A 52 -2.69 -6.06 -13.85
CA THR A 52 -2.97 -7.31 -14.55
C THR A 52 -2.03 -8.37 -14.00
N ARG A 53 -2.44 -9.64 -14.06
CA ARG A 53 -1.60 -10.76 -13.59
C ARG A 53 -0.18 -10.70 -14.17
N LYS A 54 -0.05 -10.22 -15.42
CA LYS A 54 1.25 -9.97 -16.09
C LYS A 54 2.09 -8.91 -15.40
N GLN A 55 1.52 -7.75 -15.07
CA GLN A 55 2.22 -6.67 -14.37
C GLN A 55 2.63 -7.07 -12.93
N ILE A 56 1.84 -7.90 -12.26
CA ILE A 56 2.20 -8.46 -10.94
C ILE A 56 3.40 -9.40 -11.09
N ILE A 57 3.41 -10.26 -12.11
CA ILE A 57 4.52 -11.17 -12.39
C ILE A 57 5.79 -10.38 -12.73
N GLU A 58 5.72 -9.35 -13.58
CA GLU A 58 6.86 -8.48 -13.89
C GLU A 58 7.41 -7.77 -12.65
N LYS A 59 6.54 -7.19 -11.83
CA LYS A 59 6.96 -6.54 -10.58
C LYS A 59 7.66 -7.53 -9.65
N ASN A 60 7.11 -8.73 -9.48
CA ASN A 60 7.70 -9.76 -8.63
C ASN A 60 9.03 -10.27 -9.21
N MET A 61 9.13 -10.47 -10.52
CA MET A 61 10.37 -10.87 -11.19
C MET A 61 11.46 -9.80 -11.08
N LYS A 62 11.08 -8.52 -11.14
CA LYS A 62 11.99 -7.40 -10.92
C LYS A 62 12.54 -7.41 -9.49
N ILE A 63 11.68 -7.57 -8.49
CA ILE A 63 12.08 -7.71 -7.08
C ILE A 63 13.04 -8.89 -6.91
N VAL A 64 12.74 -10.06 -7.48
CA VAL A 64 13.61 -11.25 -7.41
C VAL A 64 14.96 -11.02 -8.07
N ARG A 65 15.03 -10.33 -9.21
CA ARG A 65 16.31 -10.01 -9.86
C ARG A 65 17.15 -9.03 -9.04
N GLU A 66 16.51 -8.03 -8.46
CA GLU A 66 17.15 -7.03 -7.60
C GLU A 66 17.64 -7.66 -6.29
N THR A 67 16.85 -8.52 -5.66
CA THR A 67 17.25 -9.25 -4.44
C THR A 67 18.27 -10.35 -4.73
N ALA A 68 18.20 -11.04 -5.87
CA ALA A 68 19.22 -12.01 -6.28
C ALA A 68 20.59 -11.35 -6.50
N GLY A 69 20.63 -10.12 -7.01
CA GLY A 69 21.86 -9.32 -7.07
C GLY A 69 22.42 -8.98 -5.69
N SER A 70 21.54 -8.68 -4.72
CA SER A 70 21.91 -8.43 -3.33
C SER A 70 22.41 -9.69 -2.61
N LEU A 71 21.81 -10.86 -2.88
CA LEU A 71 22.24 -12.17 -2.37
C LEU A 71 23.60 -12.62 -2.94
N LYS A 72 23.98 -12.12 -4.12
CA LYS A 72 25.30 -12.33 -4.73
C LYS A 72 26.38 -11.36 -4.24
N SER A 73 26.05 -10.43 -3.33
CA SER A 73 27.05 -9.54 -2.75
C SER A 73 28.10 -10.38 -2.00
N LYS A 74 29.37 -9.95 -2.05
CA LYS A 74 30.57 -10.65 -1.54
C LYS A 74 30.57 -10.94 -0.02
N ILE A 75 29.49 -10.62 0.69
CA ILE A 75 29.31 -10.95 2.10
C ILE A 75 28.40 -12.18 2.10
N PRO A 76 28.90 -13.38 2.44
CA PRO A 76 28.06 -14.57 2.46
C PRO A 76 26.93 -14.33 3.45
N TYR A 77 25.69 -14.37 2.94
CA TYR A 77 24.51 -14.48 3.80
C TYR A 77 24.73 -15.65 4.75
N GLN A 78 24.63 -15.41 6.04
CA GLN A 78 24.79 -16.47 7.03
C GLN A 78 23.75 -17.56 6.71
N PRO A 79 24.09 -18.86 6.76
CA PRO A 79 23.20 -19.96 6.38
C PRO A 79 21.79 -19.84 6.99
N ASN A 80 21.73 -19.36 8.24
CA ASN A 80 20.49 -19.15 8.97
C ASN A 80 19.54 -18.12 8.32
N GLU A 81 20.05 -17.08 7.66
CA GLU A 81 19.21 -16.05 7.04
C GLU A 81 18.53 -16.57 5.76
N MET A 82 19.20 -17.46 5.02
CA MET A 82 18.63 -18.10 3.84
C MET A 82 17.52 -19.08 4.23
N GLU A 83 17.71 -19.84 5.30
CA GLU A 83 16.69 -20.73 5.87
C GLU A 83 15.49 -19.93 6.39
N LEU A 84 15.72 -18.83 7.11
CA LEU A 84 14.66 -17.95 7.60
C LEU A 84 13.83 -17.34 6.46
N ALA A 85 14.49 -16.91 5.38
CA ALA A 85 13.82 -16.36 4.21
C ALA A 85 12.96 -17.41 3.50
N ALA A 86 13.44 -18.65 3.40
CA ALA A 86 12.68 -19.76 2.83
C ALA A 86 11.45 -20.11 3.69
N GLU A 87 11.59 -20.16 5.02
CA GLU A 87 10.48 -20.41 5.93
C GLU A 87 9.40 -19.32 5.85
N ILE A 88 9.81 -18.05 5.84
CA ILE A 88 8.88 -16.91 5.70
C ILE A 88 8.13 -17.01 4.37
N PHE A 89 8.83 -17.32 3.28
CA PHE A 89 8.21 -17.48 1.97
C PHE A 89 7.17 -18.62 1.96
N VAL A 90 7.51 -19.79 2.50
CA VAL A 90 6.59 -20.94 2.58
C VAL A 90 5.37 -20.61 3.43
N LYS A 91 5.56 -19.93 4.57
CA LYS A 91 4.48 -19.53 5.48
C LYS A 91 3.51 -18.55 4.82
N GLU A 92 4.03 -17.54 4.15
CA GLU A 92 3.22 -16.57 3.40
C GLU A 92 2.50 -17.23 2.21
N TYR A 93 3.16 -18.15 1.50
CA TYR A 93 2.55 -18.90 0.41
C TYR A 93 1.39 -19.78 0.90
N LYS A 94 1.59 -20.57 1.96
CA LYS A 94 0.55 -21.39 2.58
C LYS A 94 -0.65 -20.56 3.03
N LYS A 95 -0.40 -19.45 3.71
CA LYS A 95 -1.42 -18.50 4.16
C LYS A 95 -2.23 -17.93 2.99
N LYS A 96 -1.57 -17.62 1.87
CA LYS A 96 -2.21 -17.05 0.68
C LYS A 96 -3.09 -18.05 -0.07
N TYR A 97 -2.73 -19.33 -0.07
CA TYR A 97 -3.45 -20.38 -0.80
C TYR A 97 -4.31 -21.29 0.08
N GLY A 98 -4.43 -20.97 1.38
CA GLY A 98 -5.26 -21.74 2.32
C GLY A 98 -4.76 -23.16 2.55
N ILE A 99 -3.48 -23.43 2.28
CA ILE A 99 -2.86 -24.73 2.48
C ILE A 99 -2.44 -24.79 3.94
N LYS A 100 -3.11 -25.63 4.74
CA LYS A 100 -2.74 -25.89 6.14
C LYS A 100 -1.43 -26.67 6.21
#